data_AF-A0A1G7QJI9-F1
#
_entry.id   AF-A0A1G7QJI9-F1
#
_cell.length_a   1.000
_cell.length_b   1.000
_cell.length_c   1.000
_cell.angle_alpha   90.00
_cell.angle_beta   90.00
_cell.angle_gamma   90.00
#
_symmetry.space_group_name_H-M   'P 1'
#
loop_
_entity.id
_entity.type
_entity.pdbx_description
1 polymer ?
#
loop_
_entity_poly.entity_id
_entity_poly.type
_entity_poly.pdbx_seq_one_letter_code
_entity_poly.pdbx_strand_id
1 'polypeptide(L)' 'MTEARDEAAFALLESLPDETLDRLMDLVVAGKPVQAVKLARETAGPGHSLQAAIEAVGLMVSR' A
#
# COMPACT_ATOMS: atom_id res chain seq x y z
N MET A 1 -12.60 -3.82 14.93
CA MET A 1 -11.21 -3.30 14.79
C MET A 1 -10.64 -3.50 13.38
N THR A 2 -11.20 -4.37 12.54
CA THR A 2 -10.79 -4.56 11.14
C THR A 2 -11.15 -3.36 10.25
N GLU A 3 -12.33 -2.77 10.43
CA GLU A 3 -12.80 -1.66 9.58
C GLU A 3 -11.87 -0.43 9.56
N ALA A 4 -11.39 0.04 10.72
CA ALA A 4 -10.50 1.20 10.77
C ALA A 4 -9.11 0.93 10.15
N ARG A 5 -8.67 -0.33 10.17
CA ARG A 5 -7.42 -0.78 9.55
C ARG A 5 -7.57 -0.81 8.02
N ASP A 6 -8.70 -1.29 7.54
CA ASP A 6 -9.04 -1.33 6.13
C ASP A 6 -9.26 0.08 5.57
N GLU A 7 -9.94 0.97 6.32
CA GLU A 7 -10.15 2.37 5.94
C GLU A 7 -8.82 3.11 5.73
N ALA A 8 -7.87 2.98 6.68
CA ALA A 8 -6.55 3.60 6.54
C ALA A 8 -5.74 3.05 5.36
N ALA A 9 -5.92 1.77 5.04
CA ALA A 9 -5.29 1.12 3.88
C ALA A 9 -5.87 1.64 2.56
N PHE A 10 -7.20 1.74 2.46
CA PHE A 10 -7.88 2.30 1.29
C PHE A 10 -7.53 3.77 1.08
N ALA A 11 -7.58 4.57 2.14
CA ALA A 11 -7.18 5.97 2.08
C ALA A 11 -5.73 6.16 1.64
N LEU A 12 -4.83 5.24 2.00
CA LEU A 12 -3.47 5.24 1.47
C LEU A 12 -3.46 4.95 -0.03
N LEU A 13 -4.13 3.90 -0.49
CA LEU A 13 -4.17 3.55 -1.91
C LEU A 13 -4.77 4.67 -2.77
N GLU A 14 -5.82 5.33 -2.28
CA GLU A 14 -6.46 6.47 -2.95
C GLU A 14 -5.58 7.72 -3.03
N SER A 15 -4.60 7.87 -2.11
CA SER A 15 -3.68 9.01 -2.14
C SER A 15 -2.46 8.80 -3.03
N LEU A 16 -2.26 7.58 -3.54
CA LEU A 16 -1.15 7.26 -4.43
C LEU A 16 -1.46 7.64 -5.88
N PRO A 17 -0.48 8.19 -6.61
CA PRO A 17 -0.58 8.35 -8.07
C PRO A 17 -0.73 7.00 -8.79
N ASP A 18 -1.40 7.01 -9.94
CA ASP A 18 -1.63 5.82 -10.76
C ASP A 18 -0.31 5.11 -11.12
N GLU A 19 0.74 5.85 -11.48
CA GLU A 19 2.05 5.24 -11.80
C GLU A 19 2.68 4.52 -10.60
N THR A 20 2.34 4.95 -9.38
CA THR A 20 2.80 4.28 -8.16
C THR A 20 2.01 3.01 -7.91
N LEU A 21 0.71 3.02 -8.19
CA LEU A 21 -0.14 1.82 -8.09
C LEU A 21 0.33 0.74 -9.06
N ASP A 22 0.61 1.09 -10.32
CA ASP A 22 1.18 0.18 -11.31
C ASP A 22 2.50 -0.42 -10.82
N ARG A 23 3.38 0.42 -10.26
CA ARG A 23 4.66 -0.04 -9.74
C ARG A 23 4.53 -0.91 -8.49
N LEU A 24 3.53 -0.67 -7.65
CA LEU A 24 3.22 -1.54 -6.51
C LEU A 24 2.78 -2.92 -6.99
N MET A 25 1.93 -2.99 -8.01
CA MET A 25 1.51 -4.26 -8.61
C MET A 25 2.71 -5.05 -9.16
N ASP A 26 3.62 -4.39 -9.89
CA ASP A 26 4.87 -5.02 -10.38
C ASP A 26 5.67 -5.66 -9.24
N LEU A 27 5.85 -4.93 -8.14
CA LEU A 27 6.63 -5.39 -6.98
C LEU A 27 5.95 -6.54 -6.25
N VAL A 28 4.62 -6.51 -6.13
CA VAL A 28 3.82 -7.58 -5.56
C VAL A 28 3.93 -8.86 -6.39
N VAL A 29 3.71 -8.76 -7.71
CA VAL A 29 3.84 -9.89 -8.65
C VAL A 29 5.26 -10.46 -8.65
N ALA A 30 6.28 -9.61 -8.53
CA ALA A 30 7.68 -10.03 -8.43
C ALA A 30 8.06 -10.65 -7.06
N GLY A 31 7.12 -10.78 -6.12
CA GLY A 31 7.39 -11.34 -4.79
C GLY A 31 8.24 -10.43 -3.90
N LYS A 32 8.14 -9.10 -4.08
CA LYS A 32 8.93 -8.09 -3.35
C LYS A 32 8.05 -7.21 -2.44
N PRO A 33 7.30 -7.79 -1.49
CA PRO A 33 6.32 -7.05 -0.68
C PRO A 33 6.94 -5.96 0.19
N VAL A 34 8.17 -6.17 0.70
CA VAL A 34 8.87 -5.15 1.51
C VAL A 34 9.19 -3.90 0.68
N GLN A 35 9.57 -4.08 -0.58
CA GLN A 35 9.83 -2.96 -1.49
C GLN A 35 8.53 -2.25 -1.87
N ALA A 36 7.44 -2.99 -2.03
CA ALA A 36 6.12 -2.41 -2.26
C ALA A 36 5.67 -1.55 -1.06
N VAL A 37 5.79 -2.07 0.17
CA VAL A 37 5.43 -1.32 1.39
C VAL A 37 6.26 -0.05 1.52
N LYS A 38 7.57 -0.13 1.23
CA LYS A 38 8.45 1.03 1.23
C LYS A 38 7.99 2.08 0.22
N LEU A 39 7.74 1.68 -1.02
CA LEU A 39 7.28 2.59 -2.08
C LEU A 39 5.95 3.27 -1.73
N ALA A 40 4.98 2.50 -1.25
CA ALA A 40 3.68 3.00 -0.81
C ALA A 40 3.84 4.05 0.31
N ARG A 41 4.68 3.75 1.30
CA ARG A 41 4.92 4.64 2.45
C ARG A 41 5.62 5.94 2.06
N GLU A 42 6.65 5.85 1.23
CA GLU A 42 7.44 7.02 0.79
C GLU A 42 6.60 7.95 -0.08
N THR A 43 5.76 7.39 -0.96
CA THR A 43 4.93 8.18 -1.88
C THR A 43 3.75 8.84 -1.18
N ALA A 44 3.05 8.12 -0.30
CA ALA A 44 1.91 8.65 0.47
C ALA A 44 2.34 9.71 1.51
N GLY A 45 3.63 9.76 1.86
CA GLY A 45 4.16 10.73 2.80
C GLY A 45 3.78 10.47 4.26
N PRO A 46 4.14 11.39 5.18
CA PRO A 46 4.05 11.16 6.63
C PRO A 46 2.62 11.06 7.17
N GLY A 47 1.60 11.49 6.41
CA GLY A 47 0.20 11.49 6.84
C GLY A 47 -0.44 10.10 6.96
N HIS A 48 0.15 9.09 6.31
CA HIS A 48 -0.27 7.71 6.50
C HIS A 48 0.57 7.01 7.58
N SER A 49 0.28 5.77 7.94
CA SER A 49 1.09 4.99 8.87
C SER A 49 1.85 3.88 8.13
N LEU A 50 2.92 3.35 8.73
CA LEU A 50 3.56 2.13 8.21
C LEU A 50 2.59 0.95 8.19
N GLN A 51 1.73 0.85 9.21
CA GLN A 51 0.70 -0.19 9.25
C GLN A 51 -0.24 -0.09 8.05
N ALA A 52 -0.72 1.10 7.71
CA ALA A 52 -1.57 1.32 6.54
C ALA A 52 -0.90 0.88 5.24
N ALA A 53 0.41 1.11 5.09
CA ALA A 53 1.18 0.66 3.93
C ALA A 53 1.30 -0.86 3.85
N ILE A 54 1.50 -1.54 4.99
CA ILE A 54 1.53 -3.01 5.07
C ILE A 54 0.18 -3.59 4.65
N GLU A 55 -0.92 -3.03 5.15
CA GLU A 55 -2.27 -3.47 4.77
C GLU A 55 -2.58 -3.25 3.31
N ALA A 56 -2.30 -2.04 2.80
CA ALA A 56 -2.54 -1.67 1.42
C ALA A 56 -1.90 -2.67 0.46
N VAL A 57 -0.64 -3.06 0.73
CA VAL A 57 0.05 -4.10 -0.04
C VAL A 57 -0.56 -5.48 0.20
N GLY A 58 -0.95 -5.82 1.43
CA GLY A 58 -1.62 -7.08 1.76
C GLY A 58 -2.95 -7.30 1.02
N LEU A 59 -3.71 -6.21 0.77
CA LEU A 59 -4.94 -6.23 -0.01
C LEU A 59 -4.71 -6.57 -1.49
N MET A 60 -3.52 -6.27 -2.04
CA MET A 60 -3.15 -6.62 -3.42
C MET A 60 -2.75 -8.09 -3.58
N VAL A 61 -2.21 -8.70 -2.52
CA VAL A 61 -1.74 -10.11 -2.53
C VAL A 61 -2.89 -11.10 -2.32
N SER A 62 -3.96 -10.68 -1.64
CA SER A 62 -5.06 -11.56 -1.21
C SER A 62 -6.23 -11.64 -2.21
N ARG A 63 -6.03 -11.26 -3.48
CA ARG A 63 -7.04 -11.37 -4.54
C ARG A 63 -6.71 -12.48 -5.53
#